data_AF-A0A317PY86-F1
#
_entry.id   AF-A0A317PY86-F1
#
_cell.length_a   1.000
_cell.length_b   1.000
_cell.length_c   1.000
_cell.angle_alpha   90.00
_cell.angle_beta   90.00
_cell.angle_gamma   90.00
#
_symmetry.space_group_name_H-M   'P 1'
#
loop_
_entity.id
_entity.type
_entity.pdbx_description
1 polymer ?
#
loop_
_entity_poly.entity_id
_entity_poly.type
_entity_poly.pdbx_seq_one_letter_code
_entity_poly.pdbx_strand_id
1 'polypeptide(L)'
;MAKWIAVVLGGLLLLTNGFWLYSAIDLGVTEKYRQQGEYEAEHRIEALENLCNKLVGGMPKSEAVKLLNELSPEFEAYEKEGRLNTIWLSFKVNEQGNVINEGACQ
;
A
#
# COMPACT_ATOMS: atom_id res chain seq x y z
N MET A 1 -43.67 -21.85 -34.71
CA MET A 1 -43.49 -21.66 -33.25
C MET A 1 -42.09 -22.07 -32.80
N ALA A 2 -41.67 -23.35 -32.93
CA ALA A 2 -40.36 -23.82 -32.46
C ALA A 2 -39.14 -23.06 -33.03
N LYS A 3 -39.17 -22.67 -34.31
CA LYS A 3 -38.08 -21.89 -34.95
C LYS A 3 -37.86 -20.51 -34.30
N TRP A 4 -38.95 -19.83 -33.94
CA TRP A 4 -38.88 -18.52 -33.29
C TRP A 4 -38.36 -18.64 -31.85
N ILE A 5 -38.76 -19.68 -31.14
CA ILE A 5 -38.24 -19.99 -29.80
C ILE A 5 -36.73 -20.25 -29.86
N ALA A 6 -36.26 -21.05 -30.83
CA ALA A 6 -34.84 -21.31 -31.01
C ALA A 6 -34.02 -20.04 -31.30
N VAL A 7 -34.55 -19.13 -32.12
CA VAL A 7 -33.91 -17.84 -32.41
C VAL A 7 -33.84 -16.96 -31.16
N VAL A 8 -34.93 -16.87 -30.39
CA VAL A 8 -34.98 -16.08 -29.15
C VAL A 8 -34.02 -16.66 -28.10
N LEU A 9 -34.04 -17.98 -27.88
CA LEU A 9 -33.14 -18.62 -26.94
C LEU A 9 -31.67 -18.52 -27.36
N GLY A 10 -31.38 -18.65 -28.67
CA GLY A 10 -30.02 -18.45 -29.19
C GLY A 10 -29.54 -17.02 -29.00
N GLY A 11 -30.39 -16.03 -29.26
CA GLY A 11 -30.08 -14.62 -29.01
C GLY A 11 -29.82 -14.34 -27.53
N LEU A 12 -30.69 -14.83 -26.65
CA LEU A 12 -30.52 -14.71 -25.20
C LEU A 12 -29.22 -15.36 -24.73
N LEU A 13 -28.91 -16.56 -25.23
CA LEU A 13 -27.67 -17.26 -24.89
C LEU A 13 -26.44 -16.42 -25.27
N LEU A 14 -26.40 -15.86 -26.48
CA LEU A 14 -25.28 -15.01 -26.91
C LEU A 14 -25.15 -13.75 -26.06
N LEU A 15 -26.28 -13.09 -25.76
CA LEU A 15 -26.28 -11.88 -24.94
C LEU A 15 -25.80 -12.15 -23.51
N THR A 16 -26.29 -13.22 -22.88
CA THR A 16 -25.89 -13.55 -21.50
C THR A 16 -24.41 -13.93 -21.45
N ASN A 17 -23.91 -14.72 -22.40
CA ASN A 17 -22.49 -15.07 -22.45
C ASN A 17 -21.59 -13.86 -22.75
N GLY A 18 -22.01 -12.99 -23.68
CA GLY A 18 -21.28 -11.76 -23.98
C GLY A 18 -21.22 -10.81 -22.77
N PHE A 19 -22.32 -10.70 -22.03
CA PHE A 19 -22.37 -9.93 -20.78
C PHE A 19 -21.38 -10.47 -19.75
N TRP A 20 -21.38 -11.78 -19.48
CA TRP A 20 -20.45 -12.39 -18.53
C TRP A 20 -18.98 -12.22 -18.94
N LEU A 21 -18.68 -12.38 -20.23
CA LEU A 21 -17.33 -12.19 -20.75
C LEU A 21 -16.86 -10.74 -20.55
N TYR A 22 -17.71 -9.76 -20.87
CA TYR A 22 -17.42 -8.35 -20.66
C TYR A 22 -17.19 -8.04 -19.17
N SER A 23 -18.09 -8.49 -18.29
CA SER A 23 -17.96 -8.29 -16.85
C SER A 23 -16.69 -8.93 -16.28
N ALA A 24 -16.30 -10.12 -16.76
CA ALA A 24 -15.07 -10.76 -16.32
C ALA A 24 -13.81 -9.96 -16.72
N ILE A 25 -13.79 -9.40 -17.93
CA ILE A 25 -12.70 -8.53 -18.40
C ILE A 25 -12.66 -7.24 -17.56
N ASP A 26 -13.80 -6.59 -17.37
CA ASP A 26 -13.90 -5.34 -16.60
C ASP A 26 -13.44 -5.52 -15.13
N LEU A 27 -13.89 -6.61 -14.50
CA LEU A 27 -13.46 -6.98 -13.15
C LEU A 27 -11.94 -7.24 -13.10
N GLY A 28 -11.41 -7.97 -14.10
CA GLY A 28 -9.99 -8.28 -14.19
C GLY A 28 -9.12 -7.02 -14.34
N VAL A 29 -9.56 -6.06 -15.16
CA VAL A 29 -8.88 -4.77 -15.33
C VAL A 29 -8.97 -3.93 -14.06
N THR A 30 -10.14 -3.86 -13.44
CA THR A 30 -10.34 -3.13 -12.17
C THR A 30 -9.44 -3.68 -11.05
N GLU A 31 -9.37 -5.00 -10.94
CA GLU A 31 -8.53 -5.68 -9.95
C GLU A 31 -7.04 -5.45 -10.22
N LYS A 32 -6.62 -5.44 -11.49
CA LYS A 32 -5.25 -5.07 -11.89
C LYS A 32 -4.90 -3.65 -11.44
N TYR A 33 -5.80 -2.69 -11.65
CA TYR A 33 -5.57 -1.31 -11.20
C TYR A 33 -5.54 -1.20 -9.67
N ARG A 34 -6.41 -1.93 -8.96
CA ARG A 34 -6.39 -1.99 -7.49
C ARG A 34 -5.05 -2.49 -6.96
N GLN A 35 -4.58 -3.63 -7.49
CA GLN A 35 -3.29 -4.21 -7.11
C GLN A 35 -2.13 -3.27 -7.43
N GLN A 36 -2.16 -2.61 -8.58
CA GLN A 36 -1.13 -1.62 -8.93
C GLN A 36 -1.14 -0.43 -7.97
N GLY A 37 -2.31 0.07 -7.60
CA GLY A 37 -2.45 1.15 -6.62
C GLY A 37 -1.88 0.77 -5.25
N GLU A 38 -2.17 -0.46 -4.78
CA GLU A 38 -1.61 -0.98 -3.53
C GLU A 38 -0.08 -1.12 -3.59
N TYR A 39 0.44 -1.70 -4.67
CA TYR A 39 1.88 -1.81 -4.91
C TYR A 39 2.57 -0.45 -4.92
N GLU A 40 2.04 0.53 -5.67
CA GLU A 40 2.61 1.88 -5.74
C GLU A 40 2.55 2.59 -4.39
N ALA A 41 1.47 2.43 -3.63
CA ALA A 41 1.35 3.03 -2.30
C ALA A 41 2.38 2.46 -1.33
N GLU A 42 2.55 1.14 -1.30
CA GLU A 42 3.55 0.45 -0.47
C GLU A 42 4.97 0.92 -0.81
N HIS A 43 5.33 0.93 -2.10
CA HIS A 43 6.66 1.34 -2.55
C HIS A 43 6.91 2.84 -2.31
N ARG A 44 5.88 3.68 -2.38
CA ARG A 44 6.00 5.10 -2.03
C ARG A 44 6.26 5.28 -0.53
N ILE A 45 5.56 4.55 0.33
CA ILE A 45 5.78 4.60 1.78
C ILE A 45 7.21 4.17 2.07
N GLU A 46 7.67 3.06 1.51
CA GLU A 46 9.06 2.59 1.70
C GLU A 46 10.10 3.61 1.22
N ALA A 47 9.89 4.21 0.04
CA ALA A 47 10.79 5.24 -0.49
C ALA A 47 10.81 6.51 0.40
N LEU A 48 9.65 6.90 0.95
CA LEU A 48 9.54 8.03 1.87
C LEU A 48 10.20 7.73 3.21
N GLU A 49 9.98 6.55 3.79
CA GLU A 49 10.66 6.12 5.02
C GLU A 49 12.18 6.13 4.85
N ASN A 50 12.66 5.64 3.71
CA ASN A 50 14.08 5.68 3.37
C ASN A 50 14.64 7.09 3.26
N LEU A 51 13.89 8.00 2.63
CA LEU A 51 14.26 9.41 2.55
C LEU A 51 14.26 10.06 3.94
N CYS A 52 13.25 9.81 4.76
CA CYS A 52 13.15 10.34 6.11
C CYS A 52 14.32 9.85 6.99
N ASN A 53 14.61 8.54 7.00
CA ASN A 53 15.75 7.98 7.74
C ASN A 53 17.09 8.59 7.29
N LYS A 54 17.25 8.90 6.00
CA LYS A 54 18.42 9.63 5.49
C LYS A 54 18.50 11.06 6.01
N LEU A 55 17.37 11.77 6.04
CA LEU A 55 17.30 13.17 6.46
C LEU A 55 17.49 13.34 7.98
N VAL A 56 17.00 12.41 8.78
CA VAL A 56 17.12 12.44 10.25
C VAL A 56 18.27 11.59 10.78
N GLY A 57 19.14 11.08 9.91
CA GLY A 57 20.31 10.29 10.30
C GLY A 57 21.23 11.05 11.26
N GLY A 58 21.61 10.42 12.37
CA GLY A 58 22.40 11.02 13.44
C GLY A 58 21.58 11.78 14.49
N MET A 59 20.26 11.92 14.31
CA MET A 59 19.39 12.55 15.30
C MET A 59 19.30 11.70 16.58
N PRO A 60 19.40 12.31 17.77
CA PRO A 60 19.21 11.59 19.02
C PRO A 60 17.75 11.14 19.17
N LYS A 61 17.55 9.97 19.77
CA LYS A 61 16.23 9.33 19.92
C LYS A 61 15.19 10.24 20.59
N SER A 62 15.58 11.07 21.55
CA SER A 62 14.65 12.00 22.23
C SER A 62 14.08 13.06 21.28
N GLU A 63 14.86 13.53 20.32
CA GLU A 63 14.40 14.46 19.27
C GLU A 63 13.58 13.71 18.22
N ALA A 64 13.99 12.50 17.86
CA ALA A 64 13.25 11.65 16.93
C ALA A 64 11.82 11.31 17.44
N VAL A 65 11.69 11.04 18.74
CA VAL A 65 10.38 10.83 19.41
C VAL A 65 9.50 12.07 19.31
N LYS A 66 10.06 13.25 19.60
CA LYS A 66 9.31 14.51 19.50
C LYS A 66 8.84 14.76 18.07
N LEU A 67 9.73 14.59 17.10
CA LEU A 67 9.41 14.76 15.69
C LEU A 67 8.30 13.81 15.23
N LEU A 68 8.37 12.54 15.62
CA LEU A 68 7.32 11.57 15.29
C LEU A 68 5.97 11.94 15.91
N ASN A 69 5.97 12.36 17.18
CA ASN A 69 4.75 12.79 17.85
C ASN A 69 4.18 14.10 17.25
N GLU A 70 5.01 14.99 16.72
CA GLU A 70 4.57 16.19 15.99
C GLU A 70 3.95 15.84 14.63
N LEU A 71 4.55 14.89 13.91
CA LEU A 71 4.07 14.43 12.60
C LEU A 71 2.82 13.56 12.70
N SER A 72 2.65 12.87 13.83
CA SER A 72 1.56 11.93 14.08
C SER A 72 0.99 12.14 15.49
N PRO A 73 0.31 13.27 15.76
CA PRO A 73 -0.16 13.63 17.09
C PRO A 73 -1.21 12.67 17.66
N GLU A 74 -1.87 11.89 16.80
CA GLU A 74 -2.87 10.89 17.19
C GLU A 74 -2.25 9.58 17.71
N PHE A 75 -0.95 9.35 17.46
CA PHE A 75 -0.27 8.10 17.79
C PHE A 75 1.07 8.37 18.47
N GLU A 76 1.19 7.94 19.73
CA GLU A 76 2.46 8.04 20.44
C GLU A 76 3.52 7.14 19.79
N ALA A 77 4.70 7.71 19.58
CA ALA A 77 5.86 6.97 19.10
C ALA A 77 6.26 5.90 20.12
N TYR A 78 6.38 4.66 19.65
CA TYR A 78 6.75 3.51 20.48
C TYR A 78 7.96 2.78 19.90
N GLU A 79 8.71 2.12 20.76
CA GLU A 79 9.88 1.36 20.35
C GLU A 79 9.54 -0.12 20.19
N LYS A 80 9.94 -0.70 19.06
CA LYS A 80 9.81 -2.13 18.77
C LYS A 80 10.93 -2.55 17.84
N GLU A 81 11.61 -3.66 18.16
CA GLU A 81 12.64 -4.29 17.30
C GLU A 81 13.78 -3.33 16.88
N GLY A 82 14.24 -2.46 17.81
CA GLY A 82 15.31 -1.49 17.52
C GLY A 82 14.87 -0.35 16.59
N ARG A 83 13.56 -0.18 16.38
CA ARG A 83 12.96 0.91 15.63
C ARG A 83 12.05 1.73 16.53
N LEU A 84 12.04 3.03 16.27
CA LEU A 84 11.08 3.97 16.82
C LEU A 84 9.96 4.16 15.79
N ASN A 85 8.77 3.71 16.14
CA ASN A 85 7.65 3.57 15.21
C ASN A 85 6.49 4.47 15.61
N THR A 86 5.77 4.92 14.59
CA THR A 86 4.37 5.35 14.65
C THR A 86 3.56 4.46 13.70
N ILE A 87 2.26 4.70 13.56
CA ILE A 87 1.45 4.01 12.54
C ILE A 87 1.96 4.28 11.12
N TRP A 88 2.58 5.45 10.89
CA TRP A 88 2.88 5.95 9.54
C TRP A 88 4.36 5.92 9.18
N LEU A 89 5.26 5.99 10.18
CA LEU A 89 6.69 6.16 9.98
C LEU A 89 7.48 5.34 11.00
N SER A 90 8.54 4.68 10.53
CA SER A 90 9.53 3.98 11.34
C SER A 90 10.93 4.60 11.16
N PHE A 91 11.57 4.94 12.28
CA PHE A 91 12.99 5.30 12.32
C PHE A 91 13.83 4.19 12.92
N LYS A 92 14.95 3.84 12.28
CA LYS A 92 15.86 2.82 12.80
C LYS A 92 16.84 3.47 13.77
N VAL A 93 17.00 2.89 14.97
CA VAL A 93 17.84 3.46 16.03
C VAL A 93 18.98 2.49 16.35
N ASN A 94 20.20 2.99 16.58
CA ASN A 94 21.31 2.16 17.04
C ASN A 94 21.34 1.99 18.56
N GLU A 95 22.24 1.13 19.05
CA GLU A 95 22.44 0.89 20.49
C GLU A 95 22.86 2.15 21.28
N GLN A 96 23.39 3.17 20.59
CA GLN A 96 23.77 4.46 21.18
C GLN A 96 22.59 5.43 21.27
N GLY A 97 21.41 5.04 20.79
CA GLY A 97 20.20 5.86 20.82
C GLY A 97 20.14 6.93 19.74
N ASN A 98 20.84 6.75 18.61
CA ASN A 98 20.79 7.66 17.46
C ASN A 98 20.11 7.01 16.26
N VAL A 99 19.39 7.81 15.48
CA VAL A 99 18.78 7.35 14.23
C VAL A 99 19.87 7.00 13.22
N ILE A 100 19.79 5.83 12.59
CA ILE A 100 20.76 5.41 11.59
C ILE A 100 20.25 5.62 10.17
N ASN A 101 21.17 6.04 9.32
CA ASN A 101 20.97 6.10 7.88
C ASN A 101 21.28 4.72 7.29
N GLU A 102 20.34 3.80 7.42
CA GLU A 102 20.33 2.61 6.59
C GLU A 102 19.13 2.71 5.66
N GLY A 103 19.37 2.63 4.35
CA GLY A 103 18.29 2.30 3.42
C GLY A 103 17.69 0.97 3.88
N ALA A 104 16.37 0.93 4.00
CA ALA A 104 15.63 -0.30 4.24
C ALA A 104 16.19 -1.39 3.30
N CYS A 105 16.40 -2.56 3.91
CA CYS A 105 16.97 -3.75 3.32
C CYS A 105 16.58 -3.96 1.84
N GLN A 106 17.58 -4.30 1.02
CA GLN A 106 17.36 -5.26 -0.06
C GLN A 106 16.91 -6.60 0.49
#